data_AF-A0A0B8NAX7-F1
#
_entry.id   AF-A0A0B8NAX7-F1
#
_cell.length_a   1.000
_cell.length_b   1.000
_cell.length_c   1.000
_cell.angle_alpha   90.00
_cell.angle_beta   90.00
_cell.angle_gamma   90.00
#
_symmetry.space_group_name_H-M   'P 1'
#
loop_
_entity.id
_entity.type
_entity.pdbx_description
1 polymer ?
#
loop_
_entity_poly.entity_id
_entity_poly.type
_entity_poly.pdbx_seq_one_letter_code
_entity_poly.pdbx_strand_id
1 'polypeptide(L)'
;MSTTATLNPAIVGQAEKHHAAILSRVLSGTTLDEQRWITLNQTLAAGAPVARAEHIVKIATMTRWTPESVADAVSALLETGLLASQGDRIEVTDAGRALVARVRADSGRIVDAAYGSVSPEDLATAARVLTVITARMAEELARA
;
A
#
# COMPACT_ATOMS: atom_id res chain seq x y z
N MET A 1 32.26 -13.14 -14.27
CA MET A 1 31.39 -12.34 -15.15
C MET A 1 30.03 -12.30 -14.51
N SER A 2 29.60 -11.17 -13.95
CA SER A 2 28.23 -11.05 -13.44
C SER A 2 27.32 -10.82 -14.63
N THR A 3 26.44 -11.77 -14.92
CA THR A 3 25.36 -11.59 -15.89
C THR A 3 24.48 -10.44 -15.40
N THR A 4 24.39 -9.35 -16.17
CA THR A 4 23.47 -8.26 -15.84
C THR A 4 22.04 -8.81 -15.84
N ALA A 5 21.43 -8.87 -14.65
CA ALA A 5 20.06 -9.33 -14.53
C ALA A 5 19.11 -8.30 -15.14
N THR A 6 18.25 -8.71 -16.07
CA THR A 6 17.18 -7.88 -16.62
C THR A 6 15.93 -8.02 -15.76
N LEU A 7 15.32 -6.89 -15.39
CA LEU A 7 14.05 -6.87 -14.66
C LEU A 7 12.99 -7.70 -15.40
N ASN A 8 12.31 -8.59 -14.68
CA ASN A 8 11.27 -9.46 -15.22
C ASN A 8 10.17 -9.68 -14.16
N PRO A 9 8.99 -10.23 -14.54
CA PRO A 9 7.89 -10.44 -13.60
C PRO A 9 8.25 -11.31 -12.37
N ALA A 10 9.16 -12.28 -12.51
CA ALA A 10 9.56 -13.13 -11.39
C ALA A 10 10.35 -12.33 -10.34
N ILE A 11 11.25 -11.42 -10.76
CA ILE A 11 11.98 -10.53 -9.86
C ILE A 11 11.00 -9.60 -9.12
N VAL A 12 10.06 -9.00 -9.84
CA VAL A 12 9.04 -8.10 -9.24
C VAL A 12 8.18 -8.87 -8.24
N GLY A 13 7.70 -10.06 -8.61
CA GLY A 13 6.89 -10.90 -7.73
C GLY A 13 7.64 -11.35 -6.48
N GLN A 14 8.91 -11.74 -6.60
CA GLN A 14 9.72 -12.10 -5.43
C GLN A 14 9.93 -10.90 -4.50
N ALA A 15 10.20 -9.71 -5.06
CA ALA A 15 10.31 -8.49 -4.26
C ALA A 15 9.01 -8.18 -3.53
N GLU A 16 7.86 -8.22 -4.21
CA GLU A 16 6.54 -8.02 -3.61
C GLU A 16 6.26 -9.05 -2.49
N LYS A 17 6.59 -10.33 -2.69
CA LYS A 17 6.38 -11.36 -1.67
C LYS A 17 7.18 -11.12 -0.40
N HIS A 18 8.40 -10.60 -0.51
CA HIS A 18 9.19 -10.23 0.67
C HIS A 18 8.62 -9.00 1.39
N HIS A 19 8.09 -8.01 0.65
CA HIS A 19 7.36 -6.90 1.25
C HIS A 19 6.10 -7.38 1.99
N ALA A 20 5.31 -8.24 1.36
CA ALA A 20 4.10 -8.81 1.95
C ALA A 20 4.43 -9.65 3.19
N ALA A 21 5.51 -10.44 3.18
CA ALA A 21 5.94 -11.21 4.35
C ALA A 21 6.36 -10.33 5.53
N ILE A 22 7.09 -9.24 5.27
CA ILE A 22 7.45 -8.25 6.30
C ILE A 22 6.18 -7.60 6.86
N LEU A 23 5.27 -7.16 5.99
CA LEU A 23 4.02 -6.54 6.41
C LEU A 23 3.18 -7.50 7.25
N SER A 24 2.96 -8.73 6.76
CA SER A 24 2.20 -9.77 7.45
C SER A 24 2.78 -10.06 8.85
N ARG A 25 4.11 -10.15 8.97
CA ARG A 25 4.77 -10.32 10.27
C ARG A 25 4.43 -9.18 11.23
N VAL A 26 4.50 -7.92 10.78
CA VAL A 26 4.23 -6.76 11.64
C VAL A 26 2.74 -6.66 11.98
N LEU A 27 1.85 -7.01 11.05
CA LEU A 27 0.40 -6.97 11.27
C LEU A 27 -0.11 -8.11 12.16
N SER A 28 0.63 -9.22 12.31
CA SER A 28 0.22 -10.37 13.13
C SER A 28 -0.10 -10.04 14.60
N GLY A 29 0.44 -8.92 15.13
CA GLY A 29 0.13 -8.39 16.45
C GLY A 29 -1.03 -7.39 16.49
N THR A 30 -1.80 -7.26 15.41
CA THR A 30 -2.87 -6.26 15.23
C THR A 30 -4.17 -6.91 14.76
N THR A 31 -5.25 -6.13 14.72
CA THR A 31 -6.54 -6.54 14.13
C THR A 31 -6.61 -6.32 12.61
N LEU A 32 -5.52 -5.81 12.01
CA LEU A 32 -5.47 -5.45 10.59
C LEU A 32 -4.96 -6.62 9.76
N ASP A 33 -5.61 -6.84 8.62
CA ASP A 33 -5.05 -7.54 7.48
C ASP A 33 -4.38 -6.52 6.53
N GLU A 34 -3.77 -7.02 5.45
CA GLU A 34 -3.12 -6.20 4.43
C GLU A 34 -4.10 -5.19 3.81
N GLN A 35 -5.33 -5.59 3.55
CA GLN A 35 -6.32 -4.77 2.88
C GLN A 35 -6.76 -3.58 3.73
N ARG A 36 -7.03 -3.80 5.01
CA ARG A 36 -7.33 -2.74 5.98
C ARG A 36 -6.11 -1.87 6.24
N TRP A 37 -4.91 -2.45 6.29
CA TRP A 37 -3.67 -1.69 6.40
C TRP A 37 -3.47 -0.73 5.24
N ILE A 38 -3.57 -1.22 3.99
CA ILE A 38 -3.40 -0.40 2.79
C ILE A 38 -4.48 0.69 2.77
N THR A 39 -5.74 0.35 3.06
CA THR A 39 -6.84 1.33 3.11
C THR A 39 -6.55 2.45 4.11
N LEU A 40 -6.23 2.11 5.36
CA LEU A 40 -5.89 3.07 6.42
C LEU A 40 -4.70 3.95 6.04
N ASN A 41 -3.64 3.35 5.50
CA ASN A 41 -2.41 4.03 5.12
C ASN A 41 -2.63 4.98 3.94
N GLN A 42 -3.44 4.60 2.95
CA GLN A 42 -3.83 5.47 1.83
C GLN A 42 -4.72 6.64 2.27
N THR A 43 -5.63 6.43 3.23
CA THR A 43 -6.41 7.52 3.82
C THR A 43 -5.50 8.48 4.58
N LEU A 44 -4.53 7.98 5.36
CA LEU A 44 -3.55 8.83 6.06
C LEU A 44 -2.69 9.65 5.07
N ALA A 45 -2.23 9.01 4.00
CA ALA A 45 -1.37 9.62 2.98
C ALA A 45 -2.06 10.76 2.21
N ALA A 46 -3.39 10.80 2.19
CA ALA A 46 -4.14 11.90 1.60
C ALA A 46 -3.99 13.22 2.38
N GLY A 47 -3.60 13.17 3.66
CA GLY A 47 -3.30 14.35 4.49
C GLY A 47 -4.50 15.22 4.88
N ALA A 48 -5.69 14.90 4.39
CA ALA A 48 -6.94 15.57 4.69
C ALA A 48 -8.10 14.55 4.60
N PRO A 49 -9.29 14.85 5.17
CA PRO A 49 -10.47 14.02 4.96
C PRO A 49 -10.70 13.79 3.46
N VAL A 50 -11.12 12.59 3.05
CA VAL A 50 -11.33 12.19 1.64
C VAL A 50 -12.78 11.80 1.39
N ALA A 51 -13.31 12.08 0.20
CA ALA A 51 -14.63 11.60 -0.20
C ALA A 51 -14.64 10.06 -0.24
N ARG A 52 -15.53 9.42 0.54
CA ARG A 52 -15.52 7.96 0.77
C ARG A 52 -15.64 7.18 -0.54
N ALA A 53 -16.59 7.55 -1.39
CA ALA A 53 -16.86 6.83 -2.64
C ALA A 53 -15.67 6.91 -3.62
N GLU A 54 -15.13 8.11 -3.84
CA GLU A 54 -13.97 8.31 -4.71
C GLU A 54 -12.73 7.60 -4.18
N HIS A 55 -12.53 7.60 -2.85
CA HIS A 55 -11.41 6.92 -2.22
C HIS A 55 -11.47 5.41 -2.39
N ILE A 56 -12.67 4.82 -2.26
CA ILE A 56 -12.90 3.39 -2.51
C ILE A 56 -12.51 3.03 -3.95
N VAL A 57 -12.99 3.79 -4.93
CA VAL A 57 -12.66 3.58 -6.35
C VAL A 57 -11.16 3.71 -6.61
N LYS A 58 -10.51 4.73 -6.02
CA LYS A 58 -9.07 4.94 -6.12
C LYS A 58 -8.28 3.73 -5.60
N ILE A 59 -8.61 3.24 -4.41
CA ILE A 59 -7.91 2.09 -3.81
C ILE A 59 -8.18 0.82 -4.61
N ALA A 60 -9.42 0.56 -4.99
CA ALA A 60 -9.78 -0.60 -5.82
C ALA A 60 -9.00 -0.61 -7.14
N THR A 61 -8.88 0.55 -7.80
CA THR A 61 -8.10 0.69 -9.04
C THR A 61 -6.61 0.42 -8.82
N MET A 62 -6.02 0.97 -7.75
CA MET A 62 -4.61 0.84 -7.42
C MET A 62 -4.21 -0.60 -7.05
N THR A 63 -5.09 -1.30 -6.34
CA THR A 63 -4.83 -2.63 -5.75
C THR A 63 -5.37 -3.78 -6.59
N ARG A 64 -6.25 -3.48 -7.56
CA ARG A 64 -7.05 -4.45 -8.32
C ARG A 64 -8.02 -5.27 -7.47
N TRP A 65 -8.35 -4.82 -6.27
CA TRP A 65 -9.46 -5.35 -5.48
C TRP A 65 -10.81 -4.87 -6.00
N THR A 66 -11.88 -5.55 -5.58
CA THR A 66 -13.24 -5.09 -5.91
C THR A 66 -13.62 -3.88 -5.05
N PRO A 67 -14.39 -2.91 -5.58
CA PRO A 67 -14.89 -1.78 -4.80
C PRO A 67 -15.64 -2.22 -3.52
N GLU A 68 -16.39 -3.31 -3.57
CA GLU A 68 -17.13 -3.86 -2.44
C GLU A 68 -16.18 -4.28 -1.31
N SER A 69 -15.12 -5.02 -1.63
CA SER A 69 -14.15 -5.47 -0.62
C SER A 69 -13.42 -4.27 0.03
N VAL A 70 -13.14 -3.21 -0.74
CA VAL A 70 -12.55 -1.98 -0.20
C VAL A 70 -13.55 -1.24 0.68
N ALA A 71 -14.83 -1.21 0.31
CA ALA A 71 -15.89 -0.64 1.13
C ALA A 71 -16.04 -1.38 2.46
N ASP A 72 -15.91 -2.71 2.47
CA ASP A 72 -15.90 -3.54 3.69
C ASP A 72 -14.70 -3.21 4.58
N ALA A 73 -13.52 -3.03 3.99
CA ALA A 73 -12.34 -2.60 4.73
C ALA A 73 -12.52 -1.21 5.37
N VAL A 74 -13.12 -0.26 4.64
CA VAL A 74 -13.46 1.06 5.19
C VAL A 74 -14.45 0.94 6.35
N SER A 75 -15.50 0.12 6.20
CA SER A 75 -16.50 -0.10 7.27
C SER A 75 -15.86 -0.70 8.52
N ALA A 76 -15.02 -1.73 8.39
CA ALA A 76 -14.31 -2.33 9.51
C ALA A 76 -13.35 -1.33 10.21
N LEU A 77 -12.70 -0.45 9.45
CA LEU A 77 -11.84 0.59 10.01
C LEU A 77 -12.64 1.69 10.75
N LEU A 78 -13.87 1.99 10.29
CA LEU A 78 -14.79 2.88 11.00
C LEU A 78 -15.29 2.24 12.31
N GLU A 79 -15.68 0.96 12.27
CA GLU A 79 -16.16 0.20 13.44
C GLU A 79 -15.09 0.08 14.53
N THR A 80 -13.83 -0.07 14.13
CA THR A 80 -12.68 -0.13 15.06
C THR A 80 -12.18 1.24 15.51
N GLY A 81 -12.78 2.33 15.03
CA GLY A 81 -12.41 3.70 15.39
C GLY A 81 -11.05 4.15 14.85
N LEU A 82 -10.50 3.45 13.85
CA LEU A 82 -9.25 3.83 13.17
C LEU A 82 -9.49 4.87 12.07
N LEU A 83 -10.71 4.87 11.51
CA LEU A 83 -11.25 5.95 10.70
C LEU A 83 -12.43 6.61 11.43
N ALA A 84 -12.67 7.87 11.12
CA ALA A 84 -13.88 8.60 11.48
C ALA A 84 -14.62 9.05 10.22
N SER A 85 -15.95 9.09 10.31
CA SER A 85 -16.81 9.63 9.25
C SER A 85 -17.14 11.09 9.54
N GLN A 86 -17.11 11.92 8.49
CA GLN A 86 -17.51 13.32 8.47
C GLN A 86 -18.47 13.49 7.29
N GLY A 87 -19.71 13.05 7.45
CA GLY A 87 -20.70 13.01 6.36
C GLY A 87 -20.34 11.98 5.29
N ASP A 88 -20.08 12.43 4.07
CA ASP A 88 -19.63 11.61 2.94
C ASP A 88 -18.09 11.46 2.89
N ARG A 89 -17.37 12.10 3.82
CA ARG A 89 -15.92 12.04 3.93
C ARG A 89 -15.47 11.13 5.06
N ILE A 90 -14.25 10.61 4.93
CA ILE A 90 -13.57 9.83 5.96
C ILE A 90 -12.19 10.41 6.24
N GLU A 91 -11.73 10.29 7.48
CA GLU A 91 -10.39 10.69 7.89
C GLU A 91 -9.81 9.71 8.91
N VAL A 92 -8.50 9.71 9.04
CA VAL A 92 -7.81 8.89 10.04
C VAL A 92 -7.96 9.52 11.42
N THR A 93 -8.27 8.72 12.43
CA THR A 93 -8.34 9.17 13.83
C THR A 93 -6.95 9.26 14.46
N ASP A 94 -6.85 9.78 15.69
CA ASP A 94 -5.59 9.73 16.45
C ASP A 94 -5.15 8.29 16.74
N ALA A 95 -6.10 7.40 17.04
CA ALA A 95 -5.82 5.98 17.21
C ALA A 95 -5.30 5.34 15.91
N GLY A 96 -5.91 5.69 14.77
CA GLY A 96 -5.43 5.29 13.44
C GLY A 96 -4.01 5.79 13.15
N ARG A 97 -3.72 7.07 13.43
CA ARG A 97 -2.37 7.65 13.29
C ARG A 97 -1.35 6.93 14.16
N ALA A 98 -1.67 6.67 15.42
CA ALA A 98 -0.78 5.96 16.36
C ALA A 98 -0.51 4.52 15.91
N LEU A 99 -1.53 3.81 15.40
CA LEU A 99 -1.37 2.47 14.83
C LEU A 99 -0.45 2.49 13.61
N VAL A 100 -0.66 3.41 12.67
CA VAL A 100 0.18 3.54 11.48
C VAL A 100 1.63 3.86 11.85
N ALA A 101 1.85 4.78 12.79
CA ALA A 101 3.19 5.11 13.26
C ALA A 101 3.90 3.88 13.86
N ARG A 102 3.20 3.09 14.68
CA ARG A 102 3.75 1.85 15.26
C ARG A 102 4.13 0.84 14.19
N VAL A 103 3.22 0.51 13.27
CA VAL A 103 3.47 -0.48 12.20
C VAL A 103 4.60 -0.02 11.27
N ARG A 104 4.69 1.28 10.96
CA ARG A 104 5.81 1.83 10.18
C ARG A 104 7.13 1.78 10.93
N ALA A 105 7.15 2.05 12.24
CA ALA A 105 8.37 1.93 13.04
C ALA A 105 8.87 0.47 13.12
N ASP A 106 7.95 -0.47 13.27
CA ASP A 106 8.26 -1.91 13.38
C ASP A 106 8.77 -2.50 12.06
N SER A 107 8.17 -2.12 10.93
CA SER A 107 8.60 -2.54 9.59
C SER A 107 9.80 -1.76 9.07
N GLY A 108 9.90 -0.47 9.43
CA GLY A 108 10.86 0.51 8.91
C GLY A 108 12.30 0.02 8.98
N ARG A 109 12.75 -0.50 10.12
CA ARG A 109 14.13 -1.00 10.26
C ARG A 109 14.53 -2.04 9.21
N ILE A 110 13.62 -2.94 8.85
CA ILE A 110 13.89 -4.01 7.87
C ILE A 110 13.86 -3.43 6.46
N VAL A 111 12.85 -2.60 6.16
CA VAL A 111 12.69 -1.95 4.86
C VAL A 111 13.84 -0.97 4.60
N ASP A 112 14.17 -0.12 5.55
CA ASP A 112 15.24 0.89 5.48
C ASP A 112 16.62 0.23 5.29
N ALA A 113 16.89 -0.90 5.95
CA ALA A 113 18.13 -1.65 5.73
C ALA A 113 18.22 -2.21 4.31
N ALA A 114 17.11 -2.74 3.78
CA ALA A 114 17.06 -3.26 2.42
C ALA A 114 17.24 -2.14 1.38
N TYR A 115 16.46 -1.06 1.49
CA TYR A 115 16.51 0.06 0.55
C TYR A 115 17.78 0.91 0.69
N GLY A 116 18.31 1.07 1.92
CA GLY A 116 19.55 1.80 2.18
C GLY A 116 20.81 1.11 1.64
N SER A 117 20.71 -0.17 1.25
CA SER A 117 21.78 -0.89 0.54
C SER A 117 21.85 -0.56 -0.96
N VAL A 118 20.86 0.16 -1.50
CA VAL A 118 20.74 0.53 -2.92
C VAL A 118 21.04 2.02 -3.08
N SER A 119 21.73 2.39 -4.16
CA SER A 119 22.03 3.80 -4.43
C SER A 119 20.73 4.60 -4.70
N PRO A 120 20.68 5.90 -4.33
CA PRO A 120 19.52 6.74 -4.65
C PRO A 120 19.21 6.82 -6.15
N GLU A 121 20.24 6.76 -7.00
CA GLU A 121 20.09 6.76 -8.47
C GLU A 121 19.43 5.48 -8.98
N ASP A 122 19.85 4.32 -8.45
CA ASP A 122 19.25 3.03 -8.81
C ASP A 122 17.81 2.94 -8.32
N LEU A 123 17.51 3.43 -7.11
CA LEU A 123 16.14 3.52 -6.60
C LEU A 123 15.26 4.42 -7.49
N ALA A 124 15.77 5.57 -7.90
CA ALA A 124 15.06 6.46 -8.82
C ALA A 124 14.84 5.80 -10.20
N THR A 125 15.82 5.05 -10.68
CA THR A 125 15.72 4.28 -11.94
C THR A 125 14.68 3.17 -11.82
N ALA A 126 14.72 2.38 -10.75
CA ALA A 126 13.74 1.33 -10.48
C ALA A 126 12.32 1.90 -10.37
N ALA A 127 12.14 3.02 -9.67
CA ALA A 127 10.85 3.70 -9.57
C ALA A 127 10.30 4.08 -10.95
N ARG A 128 11.11 4.75 -11.79
CA ARG A 128 10.70 5.11 -13.16
C ARG A 128 10.29 3.89 -13.98
N VAL A 129 11.11 2.84 -13.97
CA VAL A 129 10.85 1.61 -14.73
C VAL A 129 9.55 0.94 -14.28
N LEU A 130 9.38 0.74 -12.97
CA LEU A 130 8.18 0.10 -12.43
C LEU A 130 6.92 0.93 -12.70
N THR A 131 6.99 2.25 -12.59
CA THR A 131 5.85 3.13 -12.94
C THR A 131 5.43 2.97 -14.40
N VAL A 132 6.38 2.94 -15.35
CA VAL A 132 6.08 2.74 -16.77
C VAL A 132 5.45 1.38 -17.02
N ILE A 133 5.99 0.31 -16.43
CA ILE A 133 5.46 -1.05 -16.58
C ILE A 133 4.04 -1.12 -16.00
N THR A 134 3.80 -0.60 -14.80
CA THR A 134 2.47 -0.58 -14.17
C THR A 134 1.45 0.19 -14.98
N ALA A 135 1.81 1.37 -15.52
CA ALA A 135 0.94 2.14 -16.40
C ALA A 135 0.59 1.36 -17.67
N ARG A 136 1.59 0.73 -18.32
CA ARG A 136 1.34 -0.05 -19.52
C ARG A 136 0.45 -1.27 -19.24
N MET A 137 0.68 -2.00 -18.16
CA MET A 137 -0.20 -3.10 -17.76
C MET A 137 -1.64 -2.65 -17.51
N ALA A 138 -1.84 -1.47 -16.91
CA ALA A 138 -3.17 -0.90 -16.73
C ALA A 138 -3.87 -0.60 -18.06
N GLU A 139 -3.15 -0.04 -19.04
CA GLU A 139 -3.67 0.20 -20.39
C GLU A 139 -4.05 -1.09 -21.11
N GLU A 140 -3.23 -2.14 -21.02
CA GLU A 140 -3.52 -3.43 -21.66
C GLU A 140 -4.74 -4.10 -21.04
N LEU A 141 -4.85 -4.09 -19.70
CA LEU A 141 -6.01 -4.63 -18.99
C LEU A 141 -7.32 -3.90 -19.33
N ALA A 142 -7.27 -2.61 -19.63
CA ALA A 142 -8.45 -1.84 -20.02
C ALA A 142 -8.92 -2.13 -21.46
N ARG A 143 -8.08 -2.79 -22.28
CA ARG A 143 -8.38 -3.18 -23.66
C ARG A 143 -8.77 -4.66 -23.81
N ALA A 144 -8.48 -5.47 -22.79
CA ALA A 144 -8.79 -6.90 -22.74
C ALA A 144 -10.27 -7.13 -22.37
#